data_AF-A0A6J4MLZ6-F1
#
_entry.id   AF-A0A6J4MLZ6-F1
#
_cell.length_a   1.000
_cell.length_b   1.000
_cell.length_c   1.000
_cell.angle_alpha   90.00
_cell.angle_beta   90.00
_cell.angle_gamma   90.00
#
_symmetry.space_group_name_H-M   'P 1'
#
loop_
_entity.id
_entity.type
_entity.pdbx_description
1 polymer ?
#
loop_
_entity_poly.entity_id
_entity_poly.type
_entity_poly.pdbx_seq_one_letter_code
_entity_poly.pdbx_strand_id
1 'polypeptide(L)'
;MWPDRKSIDLCSCLCNHLHMATNLQIDSELIREALELGGHRTKRAVVEEALQEYVQRRKQLQVLELFGTIEYDEDYDYKAQRRKA
;
A
#
# COMPACT_ATOMS: atom_id res chain seq x y z
N MET A 1 9.31 -3.03 50.02
CA MET A 1 8.73 -4.12 49.21
C MET A 1 7.28 -3.78 48.86
N TRP A 2 7.10 -3.02 47.78
CA TRP A 2 5.90 -2.88 46.92
C TRP A 2 6.46 -2.33 45.58
N PRO A 3 6.13 -2.90 44.41
CA PRO A 3 6.80 -2.51 43.19
C PRO A 3 6.22 -1.24 42.59
N ASP A 4 7.13 -0.47 42.01
CA ASP A 4 6.97 0.78 41.27
C ASP A 4 5.86 0.67 40.21
N ARG A 5 4.77 1.42 40.40
CA ARG A 5 3.64 1.50 39.48
C ARG A 5 3.97 2.56 38.43
N LYS A 6 4.80 2.19 37.45
CA LYS A 6 5.01 2.98 36.23
C LYS A 6 3.65 3.26 35.59
N SER A 7 3.16 4.49 35.72
CA SER A 7 1.99 5.00 35.00
C SER A 7 2.35 5.02 33.51
N ILE A 8 2.09 3.90 32.84
CA ILE A 8 2.06 3.88 31.38
C ILE A 8 0.75 4.57 31.02
N ASP A 9 0.83 5.84 30.63
CA ASP A 9 -0.30 6.55 30.03
C ASP A 9 -0.64 5.88 28.69
N LEU A 10 -1.50 4.86 28.75
CA LEU A 10 -2.06 4.16 27.59
C LEU A 10 -2.74 5.13 26.60
N CYS A 11 -3.10 6.33 27.04
CA CYS A 11 -3.70 7.38 26.24
C CYS A 11 -2.72 8.01 25.23
N SER A 12 -1.42 8.11 25.56
CA SER A 12 -0.43 8.82 24.75
C SER A 12 0.02 8.04 23.51
N CYS A 13 0.09 6.70 23.60
CA CYS A 13 0.52 5.84 22.50
C CYS A 13 -0.57 5.60 21.43
N LEU A 14 -1.85 5.73 21.76
CA LEU A 14 -2.95 5.42 20.85
C LEU A 14 -3.37 6.61 19.97
N CYS A 15 -3.23 7.84 20.44
CA CYS A 15 -3.75 9.02 19.73
C CYS A 15 -2.86 9.51 18.58
N ASN A 16 -1.54 9.39 18.69
CA ASN A 16 -0.63 9.91 17.66
C ASN A 16 -0.44 8.97 16.45
N HIS A 17 -0.85 7.70 16.54
CA HIS A 17 -0.56 6.72 15.49
C HIS A 17 -1.72 6.42 14.54
N LEU A 18 -2.97 6.74 14.91
CA LEU A 18 -4.17 6.38 14.15
C LEU A 18 -4.79 7.54 13.33
N HIS A 19 -4.24 8.75 13.43
CA HIS A 19 -4.97 9.96 13.03
C HIS A 19 -4.08 11.06 12.42
N MET A 20 -3.11 10.71 11.56
CA MET A 20 -2.54 11.72 10.65
C MET A 20 -3.57 12.05 9.56
N ALA A 21 -4.62 12.77 9.94
CA ALA A 21 -5.57 13.34 8.99
C ALA A 21 -4.85 14.47 8.24
N THR A 22 -4.31 14.15 7.07
CA THR A 22 -3.71 15.16 6.20
C THR A 22 -4.83 16.02 5.63
N ASN A 23 -4.86 17.30 5.98
CA ASN A 23 -5.79 18.27 5.40
C ASN A 23 -5.39 18.55 3.95
N LEU A 24 -5.74 17.63 3.05
CA LEU A 24 -5.46 17.71 1.62
C LEU A 24 -6.73 18.17 0.88
N GLN A 25 -6.60 19.25 0.10
CA GLN A 25 -7.64 19.68 -0.82
C GLN A 25 -7.63 18.73 -2.02
N ILE A 26 -8.68 17.92 -2.16
CA ILE A 26 -8.89 17.01 -3.29
C ILE A 26 -10.17 17.44 -3.99
N ASP A 27 -10.17 17.41 -5.32
CA ASP A 27 -11.36 17.68 -6.14
C ASP A 27 -12.51 16.74 -5.74
N SER A 28 -13.67 17.34 -5.43
CA SER A 28 -14.87 16.60 -5.03
C SER A 28 -15.46 15.77 -6.17
N GLU A 29 -15.35 16.22 -7.42
CA GLU A 29 -15.87 15.47 -8.57
C GLU A 29 -15.02 14.23 -8.82
N LEU A 30 -13.70 14.35 -8.70
CA LEU A 30 -12.79 13.20 -8.83
C LEU A 30 -13.07 12.13 -7.76
N ILE A 31 -13.33 12.54 -6.52
CA ILE A 31 -13.68 11.59 -5.45
C ILE A 31 -15.05 10.95 -5.71
N ARG A 32 -16.02 11.70 -6.25
CA ARG A 32 -17.34 11.15 -6.59
C ARG A 32 -17.21 10.08 -7.68
N GLU A 33 -16.50 10.38 -8.75
CA GLU A 33 -16.24 9.42 -9.83
C GLU A 33 -15.50 8.18 -9.31
N ALA A 34 -14.48 8.35 -8.47
CA ALA A 34 -13.76 7.23 -7.89
C ALA A 34 -14.60 6.41 -6.90
N LEU A 35 -15.55 7.01 -6.17
CA LEU A 35 -16.53 6.29 -5.35
C LEU A 35 -17.47 5.44 -6.23
N GLU A 36 -17.97 6.01 -7.31
CA GLU A 36 -18.88 5.35 -8.25
C GLU A 36 -18.19 4.18 -8.98
N LEU A 37 -16.95 4.39 -9.46
CA LEU A 37 -16.15 3.36 -10.16
C LEU A 37 -15.58 2.30 -9.23
N GLY A 38 -15.07 2.70 -8.06
CA GLY A 38 -14.45 1.79 -7.07
C GLY A 38 -15.45 1.07 -6.16
N GLY A 39 -16.74 1.44 -6.20
CA GLY A 39 -17.78 0.81 -5.36
C GLY A 39 -17.64 1.10 -3.87
N HIS A 40 -16.92 2.16 -3.51
CA HIS A 40 -16.65 2.53 -2.12
C HIS A 40 -17.75 3.41 -1.53
N ARG A 41 -17.96 3.27 -0.21
CA ARG A 41 -18.97 4.04 0.52
C ARG A 41 -18.43 5.31 1.15
N THR A 42 -17.11 5.44 1.29
CA THR A 42 -16.47 6.54 2.04
C THR A 42 -15.30 7.12 1.27
N LYS A 43 -15.13 8.45 1.35
CA LYS A 43 -14.01 9.17 0.73
C LYS A 43 -12.66 8.62 1.20
N ARG A 44 -12.55 8.27 2.49
CA ARG A 44 -11.33 7.69 3.07
C ARG A 44 -10.96 6.35 2.43
N ALA A 45 -11.93 5.47 2.21
CA ALA A 45 -11.68 4.17 1.59
C ALA A 45 -11.16 4.30 0.16
N VAL A 46 -11.75 5.20 -0.63
CA VAL A 46 -11.27 5.51 -1.99
C VAL A 46 -9.86 6.05 -1.99
N VAL A 47 -9.56 7.02 -1.11
CA VAL A 47 -8.22 7.62 -1.04
C VAL A 47 -7.18 6.57 -0.61
N GLU A 48 -7.51 5.72 0.35
CA GLU A 48 -6.63 4.64 0.80
C GLU A 48 -6.33 3.65 -0.33
N GLU A 49 -7.37 3.18 -1.03
CA GLU A 49 -7.19 2.25 -2.15
C GLU A 49 -6.39 2.89 -3.30
N ALA A 50 -6.73 4.11 -3.70
CA ALA A 50 -6.01 4.82 -4.76
C ALA A 50 -4.52 5.00 -4.43
N LEU A 51 -4.17 5.26 -3.15
CA LEU A 51 -2.79 5.33 -2.71
C LEU A 51 -2.10 3.97 -2.74
N GLN A 52 -2.78 2.90 -2.34
CA GLN A 52 -2.26 1.54 -2.42
C GLN A 52 -1.97 1.14 -3.87
N GLU A 53 -2.89 1.39 -4.79
CA GLU A 53 -2.70 1.14 -6.23
C GLU A 53 -1.57 1.99 -6.81
N TYR A 54 -1.50 3.28 -6.45
CA TYR A 54 -0.42 4.17 -6.89
C TYR A 54 0.95 3.64 -6.48
N VAL A 55 1.10 3.26 -5.20
CA VAL A 55 2.35 2.68 -4.69
C VAL A 55 2.65 1.35 -5.38
N GLN A 56 1.66 0.48 -5.54
CA GLN A 56 1.84 -0.82 -6.20
C GLN A 56 2.29 -0.64 -7.65
N ARG A 57 1.65 0.25 -8.41
CA ARG A 57 2.03 0.58 -9.79
C ARG A 57 3.47 1.07 -9.87
N ARG A 58 3.91 1.92 -8.94
CA ARG A 58 5.30 2.41 -8.89
C ARG A 58 6.29 1.30 -8.56
N LYS A 59 5.96 0.40 -7.62
CA LYS A 59 6.78 -0.78 -7.31
C LYS A 59 6.89 -1.72 -8.51
N GLN A 60 5.80 -1.93 -9.24
CA GLN A 60 5.83 -2.75 -10.46
C GLN A 60 6.75 -2.16 -11.52
N LEU A 61 6.80 -0.84 -11.68
CA LEU A 61 7.73 -0.19 -12.61
C LEU A 61 9.21 -0.43 -12.26
N GLN A 62 9.54 -0.67 -10.99
CA GLN A 62 10.92 -1.00 -10.58
C GLN A 62 11.41 -2.34 -11.15
N VAL A 63 10.50 -3.23 -11.61
CA VAL A 63 10.91 -4.45 -12.32
C VAL A 63 11.74 -4.12 -13.57
N LEU A 64 11.50 -2.95 -14.19
CA LEU A 64 12.30 -2.50 -15.33
C LEU A 64 13.78 -2.31 -14.98
N GLU A 65 14.09 -1.98 -13.72
CA GLU A 65 15.47 -1.82 -13.24
C GLU A 65 16.21 -3.16 -13.15
N LEU A 66 15.48 -4.29 -13.10
CA LEU A 66 16.08 -5.61 -13.02
C LEU A 66 16.56 -6.15 -14.38
N PHE A 67 16.08 -5.58 -15.50
CA PHE A 67 16.50 -6.03 -16.83
C PHE A 67 17.99 -5.79 -17.03
N GLY A 68 18.72 -6.83 -17.44
CA GLY A 68 20.16 -6.79 -17.62
C GLY A 68 20.98 -6.92 -16.33
N THR A 69 20.33 -6.99 -15.15
CA THR A 69 21.01 -7.28 -13.87
C THR A 69 20.92 -8.75 -13.46
N ILE A 70 19.96 -9.48 -14.03
CA ILE A 70 19.72 -10.89 -13.73
C ILE A 70 20.53 -11.74 -14.71
N GLU A 71 21.43 -12.55 -14.18
CA GLU A 71 22.08 -13.63 -14.93
C GLU A 71 21.13 -14.82 -15.00
N TYR A 72 20.87 -15.28 -16.22
CA TYR A 72 20.07 -16.47 -16.47
C TYR A 72 21.00 -17.67 -16.63
N ASP A 73 20.64 -18.79 -16.01
CA ASP A 73 21.31 -20.06 -16.23
C ASP A 73 21.07 -20.51 -17.69
N GLU A 74 22.14 -20.90 -18.39
CA GLU A 74 22.11 -21.31 -19.80
C GLU A 74 21.22 -22.54 -20.02
N ASP A 75 21.11 -23.41 -19.02
CA ASP A 75 20.34 -24.66 -19.10
C ASP A 75 18.87 -24.48 -18.67
N TYR A 76 18.45 -23.26 -18.32
CA TYR A 76 17.09 -23.00 -17.82
C TYR A 76 16.02 -22.93 -18.93
N ASP A 77 15.31 -24.04 -19.16
CA ASP A 77 14.13 -24.09 -20.07
C ASP A 77 12.86 -23.54 -19.41
N TYR A 78 12.68 -22.22 -19.45
CA TYR A 78 11.44 -21.57 -18.99
C TYR A 78 10.18 -22.01 -19.77
N LYS A 79 10.30 -22.57 -20.98
CA LYS A 79 9.15 -23.06 -21.77
C LYS A 79 8.63 -24.40 -21.27
N ALA A 80 9.40 -25.15 -20.49
CA ALA A 80 8.95 -26.40 -19.88
C ALA A 80 7.73 -26.20 -18.96
N GLN A 81 7.64 -25.05 -18.28
CA GLN A 81 6.49 -24.70 -17.43
C GLN A 81 5.22 -24.44 -18.26
N ARG A 82 5.34 -23.83 -19.45
CA ARG A 82 4.20 -23.52 -20.31
C ARG A 82 3.54 -24.76 -20.93
N ARG A 83 4.30 -25.84 -21.13
CA ARG A 83 3.78 -27.11 -21.67
C ARG A 83 2.96 -27.92 -20.66
N LYS A 84 3.00 -27.55 -19.37
CA LYS A 84 2.32 -28.25 -18.27
C LYS A 84 0.97 -27.63 -17.86
N ALA A 85 0.66 -26.43 -18.36
CA ALA A 85 -0.61 -25.74 -18.17
C ALA A 85 -1.55 -26.03 -19.34
#